data_AF-A0A954S3M5-F1
#
_entry.id   AF-A0A954S3M5-F1
#
_cell.length_a   1.000
_cell.length_b   1.000
_cell.length_c   1.000
_cell.angle_alpha   90.00
_cell.angle_beta   90.00
_cell.angle_gamma   90.00
#
_symmetry.space_group_name_H-M   'P 1'
#
loop_
_entity.id
_entity.type
_entity.pdbx_description
1 polymer ?
#
loop_
_entity_poly.entity_id
_entity_poly.type
_entity_poly.pdbx_seq_one_letter_code
_entity_poly.pdbx_strand_id
1 'polypeptide(L)'
;MRTYWFVLLLGVTTMAGCSAQVEDDFNTLEPGKDVKPAVLKHEHGPHGGHVSDLGDGKNYRADITFDGKTRDIVVHLLDADSKPLTEPTPEEVELHLEGAKEHAMEATELKDVKVWRLAGKQVPEAIDNIEKIRGHLHVTIAGQELEAEFTEEDEDHDHSEEHHDS
;
A
#
# COMPACT_ATOMS: atom_id res chain seq x y z
N MET A 1 -31.75 -25.46 59.79
CA MET A 1 -31.65 -25.98 58.40
C MET A 1 -30.19 -26.07 58.01
N ARG A 2 -29.87 -27.08 57.20
CA ARG A 2 -28.57 -27.75 57.01
C ARG A 2 -27.44 -26.89 56.45
N THR A 3 -26.22 -27.18 56.92
CA THR A 3 -24.89 -26.88 56.37
C THR A 3 -24.58 -27.69 55.10
N TYR A 4 -23.92 -27.04 54.13
CA TYR A 4 -23.09 -27.60 53.03
C TYR A 4 -22.06 -26.48 52.72
N TRP A 5 -20.72 -26.54 52.80
CA TRP A 5 -19.67 -27.52 52.45
C TRP A 5 -19.64 -27.90 50.96
N PHE A 6 -18.73 -27.28 50.20
CA PHE A 6 -17.98 -27.71 48.99
C PHE A 6 -17.22 -26.45 48.49
N VAL A 7 -15.92 -26.21 48.72
CA VAL A 7 -14.69 -26.93 48.30
C VAL A 7 -14.58 -27.13 46.79
N LEU A 8 -13.68 -26.33 46.19
CA LEU A 8 -12.71 -26.65 45.12
C LEU A 8 -13.24 -27.05 43.74
N LEU A 9 -12.84 -26.29 42.71
CA LEU A 9 -12.06 -26.84 41.59
C LEU A 9 -11.41 -25.73 40.75
N LEU A 10 -10.08 -25.67 40.84
CA LEU A 10 -9.20 -25.08 39.84
C LEU A 10 -9.42 -25.82 38.50
N GLY A 11 -9.88 -25.12 37.48
CA GLY A 11 -9.79 -25.57 36.10
C GLY A 11 -8.56 -24.98 35.43
N VAL A 12 -7.41 -25.64 35.56
CA VAL A 12 -6.24 -25.38 34.73
C VAL A 12 -6.52 -25.96 33.35
N THR A 13 -6.81 -25.11 32.38
CA THR A 13 -6.87 -25.49 30.97
C THR A 13 -5.46 -25.69 30.46
N THR A 14 -5.10 -26.95 30.24
CA THR A 14 -3.88 -27.35 29.54
C THR A 14 -3.93 -26.82 28.11
N MET A 15 -3.01 -25.92 27.75
CA MET A 15 -2.71 -25.66 26.35
C MET A 15 -2.24 -26.97 25.73
N ALA A 16 -3.03 -27.49 24.80
CA ALA A 16 -2.56 -28.47 23.84
C ALA A 16 -1.54 -27.74 22.93
N GLY A 17 -0.28 -27.76 23.36
CA GLY A 17 0.84 -27.45 22.49
C GLY A 17 0.91 -28.53 21.42
N CYS A 18 0.32 -28.27 20.26
CA CYS A 18 0.74 -28.91 19.02
C CYS A 18 2.17 -28.43 18.76
N SER A 19 3.13 -29.28 19.14
CA SER A 19 4.49 -29.27 18.62
C SER A 19 4.42 -29.57 17.12
N ALA A 20 4.19 -28.54 16.32
CA ALA A 20 4.63 -28.50 14.94
C ALA A 20 6.02 -27.87 14.96
N GLN A 21 7.04 -28.73 14.87
CA GLN A 21 8.37 -28.33 14.43
C GLN A 21 8.20 -27.65 13.07
N VAL A 22 8.25 -26.32 13.06
CA VAL A 22 8.68 -25.60 11.87
C VAL A 22 10.19 -25.59 12.00
N GLU A 23 10.81 -26.54 11.31
CA GLU A 23 12.24 -26.45 11.00
C GLU A 23 12.39 -25.18 10.16
N ASP A 24 12.88 -24.12 10.80
CA ASP A 24 13.47 -23.01 10.07
C ASP A 24 14.68 -23.59 9.33
N ASP A 25 14.48 -23.95 8.06
CA ASP A 25 15.56 -24.10 7.08
C ASP A 25 16.19 -22.72 6.85
N PHE A 26 16.95 -22.25 7.84
CA PHE A 26 17.98 -21.24 7.62
C PHE A 26 19.04 -21.88 6.72
N ASN A 27 18.82 -21.79 5.41
CA ASN A 27 19.85 -22.07 4.43
C ASN A 27 21.05 -21.17 4.74
N THR A 28 22.09 -21.78 5.29
CA THR A 28 23.41 -21.16 5.41
C THR A 28 23.87 -20.84 4.00
N LEU A 29 23.92 -19.56 3.64
CA LEU A 29 24.37 -19.13 2.32
C LEU A 29 25.84 -19.48 2.16
N GLU A 30 26.16 -20.31 1.18
CA GLU A 30 27.54 -20.61 0.80
C GLU A 30 28.19 -19.32 0.23
N PRO A 31 29.34 -18.88 0.75
CA PRO A 31 30.03 -17.71 0.21
C PRO A 31 30.50 -17.99 -1.22
N GLY A 32 30.05 -17.17 -2.18
CA GLY A 32 30.46 -17.23 -3.59
C GLY A 32 29.39 -17.65 -4.58
N LYS A 33 28.13 -17.80 -4.16
CA LYS A 33 27.00 -17.96 -5.09
C LYS A 33 26.37 -16.59 -5.33
N ASP A 34 26.41 -16.12 -6.58
CA ASP A 34 25.71 -14.90 -7.00
C ASP A 34 24.23 -15.01 -6.62
N VAL A 35 23.85 -14.36 -5.53
CA VAL A 35 22.45 -14.15 -5.18
C VAL A 35 21.96 -13.14 -6.21
N LYS A 36 21.15 -13.60 -7.17
CA LYS A 36 20.44 -12.68 -8.06
C LYS A 36 19.69 -11.69 -7.16
N PRO A 37 19.79 -10.36 -7.39
CA PRO A 37 19.07 -9.40 -6.58
C PRO A 37 17.61 -9.83 -6.52
N ALA A 38 17.06 -9.83 -5.31
CA ALA A 38 15.65 -10.08 -5.13
C ALA A 38 14.95 -8.95 -5.87
N VAL A 39 14.34 -9.25 -7.02
CA VAL A 39 13.45 -8.33 -7.71
C VAL A 39 12.34 -8.02 -6.72
N LEU A 40 12.39 -6.85 -6.08
CA LEU A 40 11.29 -6.34 -5.28
C LEU A 40 10.09 -6.27 -6.22
N LYS A 41 9.09 -7.12 -5.97
CA LYS A 41 7.85 -7.05 -6.73
C LYS A 41 7.15 -5.78 -6.29
N HIS A 42 7.01 -4.81 -7.20
CA HIS A 42 6.12 -3.67 -7.02
C HIS A 42 4.76 -4.20 -6.53
N GLU A 43 4.25 -3.70 -5.40
CA GLU A 43 2.93 -4.10 -4.92
C GLU A 43 1.89 -3.52 -5.88
N HIS A 44 1.41 -4.37 -6.79
CA HIS A 44 0.38 -3.97 -7.74
C HIS A 44 -0.98 -3.94 -7.06
N GLY A 45 -1.69 -2.83 -7.23
CA GLY A 45 -3.03 -2.66 -6.71
C GLY A 45 -4.06 -3.57 -7.39
N PRO A 46 -5.27 -3.68 -6.83
CA PRO A 46 -6.36 -4.47 -7.42
C PRO A 46 -6.73 -4.04 -8.84
N HIS A 47 -6.39 -2.81 -9.25
CA HIS A 47 -6.62 -2.30 -10.60
C HIS A 47 -5.36 -2.35 -11.48
N GLY A 48 -4.29 -2.98 -11.00
CA GLY A 48 -3.01 -3.12 -11.72
C GLY A 48 -2.14 -1.86 -11.68
N GLY A 49 -2.40 -0.97 -10.71
CA GLY A 49 -1.67 0.29 -10.53
C GLY A 49 -0.61 0.23 -9.42
N HIS A 50 -0.10 1.41 -9.06
CA HIS A 50 0.74 1.61 -7.87
C HIS A 50 -0.12 1.97 -6.68
N VAL A 51 0.11 1.28 -5.56
CA VAL A 51 -0.62 1.53 -4.31
C VAL A 51 0.24 2.35 -3.37
N SER A 52 -0.31 3.45 -2.85
CA SER A 52 0.28 4.23 -1.75
C SER A 52 -0.70 4.34 -0.60
N ASP A 53 -0.20 4.26 0.64
CA ASP A 53 -0.99 4.52 1.85
C ASP A 53 -1.35 6.02 1.91
N LEU A 54 -2.58 6.35 2.36
CA LEU A 54 -3.06 7.73 2.53
C LEU A 54 -2.95 8.15 3.99
N GLY A 55 -2.00 9.05 4.27
CA GLY A 55 -1.64 9.51 5.61
C GLY A 55 -0.95 8.43 6.47
N ASP A 56 -0.75 8.72 7.75
CA ASP A 56 0.01 7.86 8.66
C ASP A 56 -0.72 6.55 9.07
N GLY A 57 -1.99 6.41 8.68
CA GLY A 57 -2.85 5.28 9.05
C GLY A 57 -3.19 4.41 7.85
N LYS A 58 -3.07 3.09 7.98
CA LYS A 58 -3.43 2.10 6.95
C LYS A 58 -4.94 1.96 6.70
N ASN A 59 -5.72 3.01 6.98
CA ASN A 59 -7.18 3.02 6.87
C ASN A 59 -7.64 3.25 5.43
N TYR A 60 -6.83 3.97 4.65
CA TYR A 60 -7.11 4.32 3.27
C TYR A 60 -5.85 4.15 2.43
N ARG A 61 -6.04 3.78 1.16
CA ARG A 61 -4.97 3.71 0.16
C ARG A 61 -5.43 4.30 -1.15
N ALA A 62 -4.50 4.71 -1.99
CA ALA A 62 -4.75 5.10 -3.36
C ALA A 62 -4.08 4.12 -4.32
N ASP A 63 -4.83 3.58 -5.27
CA ASP A 63 -4.33 2.75 -6.38
C ASP A 63 -4.41 3.58 -7.68
N ILE A 64 -3.25 4.04 -8.13
CA ILE A 64 -3.10 4.87 -9.33
C ILE A 64 -2.78 4.00 -10.53
N THR A 65 -3.57 4.12 -11.60
CA THR A 65 -3.32 3.45 -12.88
C THR A 65 -3.03 4.44 -14.00
N PHE A 66 -2.32 3.97 -15.03
CA PHE A 66 -2.03 4.73 -16.25
C PHE A 66 -2.48 3.96 -17.49
N ASP A 67 -3.36 4.56 -18.30
CA ASP A 67 -3.75 3.98 -19.60
C ASP A 67 -2.72 4.38 -20.67
N GLY A 68 -1.89 3.44 -21.13
CA GLY A 68 -0.86 3.72 -22.14
C GLY A 68 -1.37 4.18 -23.52
N LYS A 69 -2.67 4.05 -23.82
CA LYS A 69 -3.26 4.49 -25.09
C LYS A 69 -3.82 5.91 -25.00
N THR A 70 -4.57 6.21 -23.94
CA THR A 70 -5.18 7.53 -23.75
C THR A 70 -4.34 8.47 -22.90
N ARG A 71 -3.33 7.92 -22.20
CA ARG A 71 -2.47 8.57 -21.21
C ARG A 71 -3.23 9.07 -19.98
N ASP A 72 -4.43 8.56 -19.75
CA ASP A 72 -5.21 8.95 -18.57
C ASP A 72 -4.58 8.38 -17.31
N ILE A 73 -4.60 9.17 -16.25
CA ILE A 73 -4.33 8.70 -14.90
C ILE A 73 -5.66 8.53 -14.18
N VAL A 74 -5.84 7.38 -13.53
CA VAL A 74 -7.04 7.08 -12.75
C VAL A 74 -6.64 6.73 -11.33
N VAL A 75 -7.23 7.45 -10.38
CA VAL A 75 -7.06 7.20 -8.95
C VAL A 75 -8.27 6.42 -8.45
N HIS A 76 -8.00 5.27 -7.82
CA HIS A 76 -8.98 4.49 -7.08
C HIS A 76 -8.66 4.63 -5.60
N LEU A 77 -9.64 5.08 -4.81
CA LEU A 77 -9.49 5.09 -3.36
C LEU A 77 -9.92 3.74 -2.81
N LEU A 78 -9.14 3.22 -1.88
CA LEU A 78 -9.34 1.93 -1.27
C LEU A 78 -9.49 2.05 0.24
N ASP A 79 -10.21 1.11 0.84
CA ASP A 79 -10.27 0.92 2.29
C ASP A 79 -9.05 0.14 2.82
N ALA A 80 -9.02 -0.09 4.14
CA ALA A 80 -7.98 -0.85 4.82
C ALA A 80 -7.81 -2.30 4.30
N ASP A 81 -8.86 -2.87 3.69
CA ASP A 81 -8.84 -4.21 3.09
C ASP A 81 -8.44 -4.19 1.61
N SER A 82 -7.98 -3.04 1.08
CA SER A 82 -7.68 -2.83 -0.35
C SER A 82 -8.88 -3.05 -1.28
N LYS A 83 -10.10 -2.82 -0.79
CA LYS A 83 -11.32 -2.83 -1.62
C LYS A 83 -11.68 -1.40 -2.01
N PRO A 84 -12.40 -1.20 -3.13
CA PRO A 84 -12.83 0.14 -3.50
C PRO A 84 -13.65 0.82 -2.40
N LEU A 85 -13.26 2.05 -2.07
CA LEU A 85 -13.91 2.87 -1.07
C LEU A 85 -15.29 3.32 -1.59
N THR A 86 -16.35 2.84 -0.94
CA THR A 86 -17.73 3.22 -1.28
C THR A 86 -18.24 4.34 -0.38
N GLU A 87 -17.86 4.32 0.89
CA GLU A 87 -18.18 5.33 1.91
C GLU A 87 -17.02 5.43 2.92
N PRO A 88 -16.76 6.62 3.49
CA PRO A 88 -17.31 7.92 3.09
C PRO A 88 -16.83 8.35 1.69
N THR A 89 -17.67 9.11 0.97
CA THR A 89 -17.23 9.76 -0.28
C THR A 89 -16.24 10.89 0.06
N PRO A 90 -15.08 10.98 -0.61
CA PRO A 90 -14.18 12.12 -0.46
C PRO A 90 -14.82 13.43 -0.87
N GLU A 91 -14.54 14.47 -0.10
CA GLU A 91 -14.98 15.83 -0.35
C GLU A 91 -14.14 16.48 -1.45
N GLU A 92 -12.85 16.16 -1.48
CA GLU A 92 -11.86 16.73 -2.40
C GLU A 92 -10.79 15.69 -2.74
N VAL A 93 -10.33 15.71 -3.99
CA VAL A 93 -9.24 14.88 -4.51
C VAL A 93 -8.41 15.72 -5.46
N GLU A 94 -7.15 15.94 -5.11
CA GLU A 94 -6.21 16.75 -5.89
C GLU A 94 -4.96 15.94 -6.19
N LEU A 95 -4.58 15.89 -7.47
CA LEU A 95 -3.37 15.22 -7.92
C LEU A 95 -2.34 16.27 -8.35
N HIS A 96 -1.19 16.25 -7.71
CA HIS A 96 -0.04 17.07 -8.06
C HIS A 96 1.03 16.17 -8.67
N LEU A 97 1.22 16.30 -9.98
CA LEU A 97 2.30 15.61 -10.70
C LEU A 97 3.54 16.50 -10.79
N GLU A 98 4.71 15.91 -10.64
CA GLU A 98 5.97 16.64 -10.85
C GLU A 98 6.03 17.23 -12.26
N GLY A 99 6.42 18.51 -12.36
CA GLY A 99 6.46 19.23 -13.64
C GLY A 99 5.08 19.64 -14.19
N ALA A 100 3.99 19.39 -13.44
CA ALA A 100 2.66 19.90 -13.73
C ALA A 100 2.21 20.91 -12.67
N LYS A 101 1.07 21.56 -12.94
CA LYS A 101 0.30 22.23 -11.89
C LYS A 101 -0.58 21.20 -11.19
N GLU A 102 -1.03 21.54 -9.99
CA GLU A 102 -2.05 20.79 -9.28
C GLU A 102 -3.36 20.65 -10.09
N HIS A 103 -4.00 19.49 -9.92
CA HIS A 103 -5.22 19.13 -10.61
C HIS A 103 -6.27 18.64 -9.60
N ALA A 104 -7.24 19.51 -9.30
CA ALA A 104 -8.51 19.07 -8.73
C ALA A 104 -9.18 18.07 -9.69
N MET A 105 -9.51 16.89 -9.17
CA MET A 105 -10.04 15.79 -9.95
C MET A 105 -11.54 15.65 -9.75
N GLU A 106 -12.26 15.41 -10.84
CA GLU A 106 -13.70 15.13 -10.77
C GLU A 106 -13.95 13.62 -10.63
N ALA A 107 -14.84 13.26 -9.71
CA ALA A 107 -15.29 11.88 -9.55
C ALA A 107 -16.15 11.46 -10.75
N THR A 108 -15.87 10.27 -11.27
CA THR A 108 -16.66 9.59 -12.30
C THR A 108 -17.12 8.24 -11.74
N GLU A 109 -18.35 7.83 -12.05
CA GLU A 109 -18.82 6.48 -11.72
C GLU A 109 -18.30 5.45 -12.72
N LEU A 110 -17.68 4.40 -12.20
CA LEU A 110 -17.25 3.21 -12.94
C LEU A 110 -17.81 1.98 -12.23
N LYS A 111 -18.86 1.36 -12.81
CA LYS A 111 -19.50 0.16 -12.26
C LYS A 111 -19.88 0.30 -10.78
N ASP A 112 -20.58 1.37 -10.43
CA ASP A 112 -21.05 1.68 -9.07
C ASP A 112 -19.95 2.06 -8.05
N VAL A 113 -18.71 2.28 -8.51
CA VAL A 113 -17.59 2.79 -7.72
C VAL A 113 -17.17 4.16 -8.25
N LYS A 114 -16.81 5.09 -7.37
CA LYS A 114 -16.24 6.39 -7.77
C LYS A 114 -14.75 6.25 -8.06
N VAL A 115 -14.32 6.84 -9.16
CA VAL A 115 -12.92 6.97 -9.55
C VAL A 115 -12.64 8.40 -9.95
N TRP A 116 -11.40 8.85 -9.79
CA TRP A 116 -10.99 10.20 -10.15
C TRP A 116 -10.05 10.12 -11.34
N ARG A 117 -10.35 10.86 -12.41
CA ARG A 117 -9.60 10.77 -13.67
C ARG A 117 -8.96 12.10 -14.04
N LEU A 118 -7.66 12.05 -14.33
CA LEU A 118 -6.95 13.12 -15.03
C LEU A 118 -6.83 12.75 -16.50
N ALA A 119 -7.38 13.57 -17.38
CA ALA A 119 -7.33 13.32 -18.82
C ALA A 119 -5.90 13.41 -19.35
N GLY A 120 -5.49 12.50 -20.24
CA GLY A 120 -4.10 12.41 -20.71
C GLY A 120 -3.52 13.69 -21.35
N LYS A 121 -4.36 14.58 -21.87
CA LYS A 121 -3.92 15.92 -22.36
C LYS A 121 -3.38 16.84 -21.26
N GLN A 122 -3.66 16.54 -19.99
CA GLN A 122 -3.19 17.28 -18.81
C GLN A 122 -1.96 16.62 -18.18
N VAL A 123 -1.62 15.40 -18.58
CA VAL A 123 -0.48 14.65 -18.06
C VAL A 123 0.80 15.08 -18.78
N PRO A 124 1.86 15.49 -18.05
CA PRO A 124 3.15 15.85 -18.64
C PRO A 124 3.67 14.80 -19.62
N GLU A 125 4.24 15.22 -20.76
CA GLU A 125 4.76 14.31 -21.80
C GLU A 125 5.85 13.35 -21.30
N ALA A 126 6.60 13.75 -20.25
CA ALA A 126 7.61 12.91 -19.62
C ALA A 126 7.03 11.64 -18.98
N ILE A 127 5.75 11.67 -18.58
CA ILE A 127 5.02 10.53 -18.04
C ILE A 127 4.41 9.75 -19.22
N ASP A 128 5.13 8.70 -19.63
CA ASP A 128 4.76 7.80 -20.72
C ASP A 128 4.39 6.38 -20.24
N ASN A 129 4.57 6.11 -18.95
CA ASN A 129 4.16 4.88 -18.29
C ASN A 129 3.97 5.11 -16.79
N ILE A 130 3.38 4.13 -16.11
CA ILE A 130 3.01 4.21 -14.70
C ILE A 130 4.21 4.40 -13.76
N GLU A 131 5.35 3.79 -14.08
CA GLU A 131 6.56 3.84 -13.27
C GLU A 131 7.20 5.23 -13.30
N LYS A 132 6.75 6.16 -14.15
CA LYS A 132 7.24 7.56 -14.17
C LYS A 132 6.31 8.54 -13.47
N ILE A 133 5.26 8.06 -12.79
CA ILE A 133 4.36 8.92 -12.04
C ILE A 133 5.07 9.34 -10.75
N ARG A 134 5.34 10.64 -10.63
CA ARG A 134 5.92 11.27 -9.44
C ARG A 134 5.03 12.38 -8.94
N GLY A 135 4.90 12.50 -7.62
CA GLY A 135 4.22 13.61 -6.97
C GLY A 135 3.33 13.19 -5.79
N HIS A 136 2.25 13.93 -5.56
CA HIS A 136 1.42 13.80 -4.36
C HIS A 136 -0.07 13.74 -4.73
N LEU A 137 -0.83 12.99 -3.95
CA LEU A 137 -2.29 12.98 -3.98
C LEU A 137 -2.80 13.48 -2.64
N HIS A 138 -3.57 14.56 -2.67
CA HIS A 138 -4.27 15.11 -1.51
C HIS A 138 -5.73 14.72 -1.58
N VAL A 139 -6.25 14.20 -0.47
CA VAL A 139 -7.62 13.69 -0.37
C VAL A 139 -8.24 14.18 0.94
N THR A 140 -9.41 14.80 0.85
CA THR A 140 -10.19 15.16 2.04
C THR A 140 -11.30 14.14 2.25
N ILE A 141 -11.23 13.36 3.33
CA ILE A 141 -12.21 12.33 3.69
C ILE A 141 -12.77 12.63 5.07
N ALA A 142 -14.10 12.85 5.17
CA ALA A 142 -14.79 13.14 6.43
C ALA A 142 -14.14 14.32 7.20
N GLY A 143 -13.77 15.38 6.48
CA GLY A 143 -13.07 16.56 7.01
C GLY A 143 -11.61 16.34 7.43
N GLN A 144 -11.00 15.19 7.12
CA GLN A 144 -9.58 14.92 7.34
C GLN A 144 -8.81 15.03 6.03
N GLU A 145 -7.77 15.87 6.00
CA GLU A 145 -6.81 15.95 4.90
C GLU A 145 -5.81 14.80 5.03
N LEU A 146 -5.69 14.01 3.95
CA LEU A 146 -4.80 12.87 3.83
C LEU A 146 -3.92 13.06 2.60
N GLU A 147 -2.67 12.63 2.69
CA GLU A 147 -1.70 12.73 1.61
C GLU A 147 -1.11 11.35 1.29
N ALA A 148 -0.93 11.07 0.01
CA ALA A 148 -0.14 9.95 -0.47
C ALA A 148 0.96 10.47 -1.39
N GLU A 149 2.17 9.95 -1.22
CA GLU A 149 3.32 10.25 -2.07
C GLU A 149 3.56 9.13 -3.09
N PHE A 150 3.98 9.50 -4.30
CA PHE A 150 4.39 8.58 -5.37
C PHE A 150 5.81 8.95 -5.80
N THR A 151 6.77 8.10 -5.45
CA THR A 151 8.20 8.25 -5.81
C THR A 151 8.68 7.06 -6.63
N GLU A 152 9.86 7.16 -7.26
CA GLU A 152 10.59 5.93 -7.61
C GLU A 152 11.04 5.40 -6.26
N GLU A 153 10.52 4.26 -5.81
CA GLU A 153 11.24 3.52 -4.78
C GLU A 153 12.53 3.04 -5.44
N ASP A 154 13.59 3.86 -5.33
CA ASP A 154 14.94 3.34 -5.39
C ASP A 154 15.06 2.36 -4.23
N GLU A 155 15.53 1.16 -4.55
CA GLU A 155 15.90 0.14 -3.58
C GLU A 155 16.85 0.77 -2.55
N ASP A 156 16.35 1.11 -1.35
CA ASP A 156 17.20 1.37 -0.18
C ASP A 156 17.85 0.04 0.23
N HIS A 157 18.84 -0.36 -0.56
CA HIS A 157 19.90 -1.22 -0.11
C HIS A 157 20.77 -0.38 0.84
N ASP A 158 20.44 -0.43 2.13
CA ASP A 158 21.39 -0.12 3.20
C ASP A 158 22.56 -1.12 3.15
N HIS A 159 23.48 -0.90 2.22
CA HIS A 159 24.83 -1.43 2.30
C HIS A 159 25.57 -0.59 3.32
N SER A 160 25.46 -0.97 4.59
CA SER A 160 26.48 -0.65 5.56
C SER A 160 27.80 -1.27 5.07
N GLU A 161 28.55 -0.46 4.32
CA GLU A 161 29.96 -0.67 4.07
C GLU A 161 30.70 -0.60 5.41
N GLU A 162 30.99 -1.76 6.01
CA GLU A 162 32.16 -1.87 6.88
C GLU A 162 33.33 -2.42 6.05
N HIS A 163 34.11 -1.48 5.57
CA HIS A 163 35.45 -1.65 5.02
C HIS A 163 36.36 -2.47 5.94
N HIS A 164 37.15 -3.35 5.31
CA HIS A 164 38.40 -3.90 5.81
C HIS A 164 39.21 -2.93 6.68
N ASP A 165 39.80 -3.45 7.78
CA ASP A 165 41.21 -3.17 8.07
C ASP A 165 41.90 -4.36 8.79
N SER A 166 43.02 -4.78 8.17
CA SER A 166 44.24 -5.49 8.63
C SER A 166 44.19 -6.67 9.62
#